data_AF-A0A8H8R117-F1
#
_entry.id   AF-A0A8H8R117-F1
#
_cell.length_a   1.000
_cell.length_b   1.000
_cell.length_c   1.000
_cell.angle_alpha   90.00
_cell.angle_beta   90.00
_cell.angle_gamma   90.00
#
_symmetry.space_group_name_H-M   'P 1'
#
loop_
_entity.id
_entity.type
_entity.pdbx_description
1 polymer ?
#
loop_
_entity_poly.entity_id
_entity_poly.type
_entity_poly.pdbx_seq_one_letter_code
_entity_poly.pdbx_strand_id
1 'polypeptide(L)'
;MSSTRYQTALRFIQAFETLSVETFLSLQTPTCHHIFAPSSLSLHPKDNAAFAAHISGLKQLMEGFPVRAKEVIDSQESNQATSETRFRDEVKDTGISEDEWA
;
A
#
# COMPACT_ATOMS: atom_id res chain seq x y z
N MET A 1 -5.06 24.74 6.59
CA MET A 1 -4.89 24.09 5.27
C MET A 1 -3.95 22.92 5.45
N SER A 2 -4.24 21.74 4.89
CA SER A 2 -3.32 20.61 4.94
C SER A 2 -2.10 20.85 4.05
N SER A 3 -0.92 20.39 4.46
CA SER A 3 0.29 20.52 3.65
C SER A 3 0.20 19.71 2.34
N THR A 4 1.04 20.06 1.36
CA THR A 4 1.18 19.27 0.13
C THR A 4 1.64 17.84 0.44
N ARG A 5 2.52 17.65 1.44
CA ARG A 5 2.97 16.31 1.86
C ARG A 5 1.83 15.46 2.39
N TYR A 6 0.99 16.03 3.26
CA TYR A 6 -0.18 15.35 3.79
C TYR A 6 -1.11 14.88 2.66
N GLN A 7 -1.39 15.75 1.69
CA GLN A 7 -2.22 15.42 0.53
C GLN A 7 -1.59 14.34 -0.36
N THR A 8 -0.28 14.39 -0.58
CA THR A 8 0.44 13.34 -1.32
C THR A 8 0.39 12.00 -0.58
N ALA A 9 0.59 11.99 0.73
CA ALA A 9 0.52 10.78 1.54
C ALA A 9 -0.88 10.14 1.49
N LEU A 10 -1.95 10.95 1.61
CA LEU A 10 -3.32 10.46 1.48
C LEU A 10 -3.61 9.90 0.09
N ARG A 11 -3.18 10.57 -0.98
CA ARG A 11 -3.36 10.06 -2.35
C ARG A 11 -2.62 8.75 -2.57
N PHE A 12 -1.41 8.61 -2.01
CA PHE A 12 -0.65 7.37 -2.10
C PHE A 12 -1.38 6.23 -1.40
N ILE A 13 -1.91 6.48 -0.20
CA ILE A 13 -2.73 5.52 0.55
C ILE A 13 -4.00 5.13 -0.21
N GLN A 14 -4.71 6.11 -0.78
CA GLN A 14 -5.92 5.87 -1.57
C GLN A 14 -5.67 5.03 -2.82
N ALA A 15 -4.47 5.04 -3.39
CA ALA A 15 -4.15 4.24 -4.57
C ALA A 15 -4.26 2.73 -4.33
N PHE A 16 -4.19 2.27 -3.07
CA PHE A 16 -4.41 0.87 -2.70
C PHE A 16 -5.86 0.42 -2.85
N GLU A 17 -6.85 1.34 -2.92
CA GLU A 17 -8.25 0.99 -3.16
C GLU A 17 -8.48 0.29 -4.51
N THR A 18 -7.62 0.56 -5.50
CA THR A 18 -7.77 0.06 -6.88
C THR A 18 -6.50 -0.59 -7.43
N LEU A 19 -5.42 -0.59 -6.65
CA LEU A 19 -4.09 -1.07 -7.05
C LEU A 19 -3.64 -0.48 -8.40
N SER A 20 -3.91 0.81 -8.59
CA SER A 20 -3.54 1.53 -9.81
C SER A 20 -2.04 1.80 -9.84
N VAL A 21 -1.31 0.99 -10.62
CA VAL A 21 0.13 1.17 -10.87
C VAL A 21 0.44 2.58 -11.36
N GLU A 22 -0.36 3.12 -12.28
CA GLU A 22 -0.19 4.47 -12.80
C GLU A 22 -0.29 5.52 -11.69
N THR A 23 -1.30 5.41 -10.82
CA THR A 23 -1.47 6.33 -9.69
C THR A 23 -0.28 6.28 -8.76
N PHE A 24 0.20 5.07 -8.42
CA PHE A 24 1.40 4.92 -7.58
C PHE A 24 2.64 5.57 -8.20
N LEU A 25 2.91 5.30 -9.49
CA LEU A 25 4.10 5.83 -10.16
C LEU A 25 4.04 7.35 -10.33
N SER A 26 2.84 7.94 -10.51
CA SER A 26 2.68 9.39 -10.62
C SER A 26 3.02 10.16 -9.32
N LEU A 27 2.98 9.47 -8.19
CA LEU A 27 3.24 10.03 -6.85
C LEU A 27 4.69 9.77 -6.39
N GLN A 28 5.46 8.99 -7.15
CA GLN A 28 6.81 8.56 -6.81
C GLN A 28 7.86 9.36 -7.57
N THR A 29 8.97 9.67 -6.92
CA THR A 29 10.15 10.19 -7.61
C THR A 29 10.83 9.06 -8.42
N PRO A 30 11.63 9.37 -9.44
CA PRO A 30 12.36 8.35 -10.21
C PRO A 30 13.30 7.46 -9.37
N THR A 31 13.71 7.94 -8.20
CA THR A 31 14.63 7.27 -7.28
C THR A 31 13.93 6.72 -6.02
N CYS A 32 12.60 6.66 -6.01
CA CYS A 32 11.83 6.15 -4.87
C CYS A 32 12.13 4.67 -4.61
N HIS A 33 12.17 4.29 -3.34
CA HIS A 33 12.34 2.92 -2.87
C HIS A 33 11.26 2.59 -1.86
N HIS A 34 10.62 1.44 -2.05
CA HIS A 34 9.62 0.88 -1.14
C HIS A 34 10.30 -0.12 -0.22
N ILE A 35 10.34 0.20 1.06
CA ILE A 35 10.95 -0.65 2.10
C ILE A 35 9.82 -1.32 2.87
N PHE A 36 9.88 -2.64 2.96
CA PHE A 36 8.90 -3.44 3.68
C PHE A 36 9.48 -3.80 5.06
N ALA A 37 8.69 -3.58 6.10
CA ALA A 37 9.03 -3.89 7.48
C ALA A 37 7.91 -4.77 8.10
N PRO A 38 8.22 -5.57 9.14
CA PRO A 38 9.54 -5.79 9.74
C PRO A 38 10.49 -6.59 8.82
N SER A 39 11.79 -6.53 9.11
CA SER A 39 12.82 -7.25 8.32
C SER A 39 12.64 -8.77 8.33
N SER A 40 11.94 -9.34 9.32
CA SER A 40 11.58 -10.76 9.37
C SER A 40 10.71 -11.21 8.21
N LEU A 41 9.98 -10.31 7.54
CA LEU A 41 9.25 -10.61 6.31
C LEU A 41 10.16 -11.03 5.15
N SER A 42 11.48 -10.79 5.26
CA SER A 42 12.49 -11.15 4.25
C SER A 42 12.16 -10.60 2.85
N LEU A 43 11.43 -9.49 2.81
CA LEU A 43 11.10 -8.77 1.57
C LEU A 43 12.21 -7.76 1.27
N HIS A 44 12.83 -7.91 0.10
CA HIS A 44 13.79 -6.93 -0.37
C HIS A 44 13.11 -5.61 -0.73
N PRO A 45 13.78 -4.46 -0.48
CA PRO A 45 13.33 -3.17 -0.97
C PRO A 45 13.04 -3.21 -2.48
N LYS A 46 12.02 -2.49 -2.92
CA LYS A 46 11.61 -2.43 -4.32
C LYS A 46 11.83 -1.03 -4.87
N ASP A 47 12.51 -0.93 -5.99
CA ASP A 47 12.45 0.29 -6.82
C ASP A 47 11.07 0.41 -7.48
N ASN A 48 10.84 1.49 -8.24
CA ASN A 48 9.56 1.74 -8.90
C ASN A 48 9.13 0.60 -9.83
N ALA A 49 10.08 -0.01 -10.57
CA ALA A 49 9.77 -1.07 -11.52
C ALA A 49 9.37 -2.37 -10.80
N ALA A 50 10.13 -2.76 -9.78
CA ALA A 50 9.84 -3.92 -8.94
C ALA A 50 8.54 -3.71 -8.14
N PHE A 51 8.26 -2.49 -7.69
CA PHE A 51 7.01 -2.16 -6.99
C PHE A 51 5.81 -2.22 -7.94
N ALA A 52 5.92 -1.67 -9.16
CA ALA A 52 4.87 -1.78 -10.18
C ALA A 52 4.54 -3.23 -10.54
N ALA A 53 5.57 -4.08 -10.67
CA ALA A 53 5.39 -5.52 -10.88
C ALA A 53 4.69 -6.19 -9.68
N HIS A 54 5.07 -5.82 -8.45
CA HIS A 54 4.43 -6.32 -7.24
C HIS A 54 2.95 -5.94 -7.16
N ILE A 55 2.60 -4.66 -7.40
CA ILE A 55 1.21 -4.20 -7.43
C ILE A 55 0.41 -4.88 -8.55
N SER A 56 1.01 -5.08 -9.73
CA SER A 56 0.36 -5.80 -10.83
C SER A 56 0.06 -7.25 -10.46
N GLY A 57 0.99 -7.93 -9.77
CA GLY A 57 0.77 -9.28 -9.25
C GLY A 57 -0.35 -9.34 -8.21
N LEU A 58 -0.40 -8.37 -7.28
CA LEU A 58 -1.51 -8.26 -6.33
C LEU A 58 -2.84 -8.04 -7.07
N LYS A 59 -2.88 -7.19 -8.11
CA LYS A 59 -4.10 -6.91 -8.87
C LYS A 59 -4.70 -8.15 -9.56
N GLN A 60 -3.89 -9.16 -9.87
CA GLN A 60 -4.37 -10.45 -10.38
C GLN A 60 -5.16 -11.23 -9.32
N LEU A 61 -4.88 -11.01 -8.04
CA LEU A 61 -5.49 -11.71 -6.91
C LEU A 61 -6.54 -10.87 -6.18
N MET A 62 -6.49 -9.54 -6.27
CA MET A 62 -7.35 -8.60 -5.54
C MET A 62 -7.71 -7.36 -6.36
N GLU A 63 -8.90 -6.80 -6.18
CA GLU A 63 -9.30 -5.53 -6.84
C GLU A 63 -8.65 -4.32 -6.18
N GLY A 64 -8.45 -4.44 -4.88
CA GLY A 64 -7.69 -3.54 -4.04
C GLY A 64 -7.90 -3.86 -2.59
N PHE A 65 -7.20 -3.13 -1.72
CA PHE A 65 -7.36 -3.19 -0.29
C PHE A 65 -7.33 -1.77 0.28
N PRO A 66 -8.49 -1.21 0.63
CA PRO A 66 -8.58 0.16 1.13
C PRO A 66 -7.74 0.36 2.40
N VAL A 67 -6.63 1.08 2.25
CA VAL A 67 -5.75 1.46 3.35
C VAL A 67 -6.33 2.72 4.02
N ARG A 68 -6.50 2.68 5.35
CA ARG A 68 -6.96 3.84 6.13
C ARG A 68 -5.92 4.20 7.18
N ALA A 69 -5.40 5.42 7.09
CA ALA A 69 -4.50 5.94 8.11
C ALA A 69 -5.26 6.09 9.44
N LYS A 70 -4.78 5.43 10.49
CA LYS A 70 -5.27 5.63 11.86
C LYS A 70 -4.85 7.00 12.40
N GLU A 71 -3.63 7.40 12.08
CA GLU A 71 -3.04 8.69 12.44
C GLU A 71 -2.06 9.08 11.32
N VAL A 72 -1.91 10.39 11.06
CA VAL A 72 -0.92 10.92 10.12
C VAL A 72 -0.06 11.94 10.85
N ILE A 73 1.22 11.62 10.98
CA ILE A 73 2.22 12.51 11.58
C ILE A 73 2.94 13.23 10.43
N ASP A 74 2.60 14.50 10.20
CA ASP A 74 3.30 15.38 9.24
C ASP A 74 4.45 16.07 9.96
N SER A 75 5.60 15.41 9.98
CA SER A 75 6.84 16.04 10.43
C SER A 75 7.60 16.56 9.22
N GLN A 76 8.44 17.59 9.40
CA GLN A 76 9.33 18.01 8.31
C GLN A 76 10.33 16.93 7.88
N GLU A 77 10.45 15.86 8.66
CA GLU A 77 11.50 14.84 8.57
C GLU A 77 10.96 13.45 8.15
N SER A 78 9.65 13.16 8.24
CA SER A 78 9.08 11.81 8.04
C SER A 78 7.53 11.79 7.93
N ASN A 79 6.98 10.88 7.10
CA ASN A 79 5.55 10.54 6.97
C ASN A 79 5.33 9.04 7.28
N GLN A 80 4.33 8.67 8.10
CA GLN A 80 3.96 7.27 8.42
C GLN A 80 2.46 7.01 8.18
N ALA A 81 2.08 5.77 7.82
CA ALA A 81 0.70 5.32 7.58
C ALA A 81 0.49 3.82 7.87
N THR A 82 -0.75 3.40 8.14
CA THR A 82 -1.16 2.00 8.44
C THR A 82 -2.33 1.54 7.55
N SER A 83 -2.50 0.22 7.31
CA SER A 83 -3.51 -0.38 6.42
C SER A 83 -4.25 -1.60 6.99
N GLU A 84 -5.50 -1.81 6.58
CA GLU A 84 -6.28 -3.06 6.74
C GLU A 84 -6.44 -3.72 5.35
N THR A 85 -6.29 -5.05 5.28
CA THR A 85 -6.30 -5.79 4.00
C THR A 85 -7.68 -6.39 3.72
N ARG A 86 -8.14 -6.38 2.47
CA ARG A 86 -9.39 -7.06 2.05
C ARG A 86 -9.09 -8.04 0.92
N PHE A 87 -9.35 -9.32 1.17
CA PHE A 87 -9.14 -10.41 0.21
C PHE A 87 -10.40 -10.68 -0.62
N ARG A 88 -10.25 -11.12 -1.89
CA ARG A 88 -11.38 -11.59 -2.71
C ARG A 88 -11.94 -12.88 -2.12
N ASP A 89 -13.25 -13.07 -2.19
CA ASP A 89 -13.91 -14.25 -1.62
C ASP A 89 -13.46 -15.57 -2.28
N GLU A 90 -13.08 -15.51 -3.55
CA GLU A 90 -12.66 -16.67 -4.36
C GLU A 90 -11.32 -17.29 -3.93
N VAL A 91 -10.51 -16.54 -3.17
CA VAL A 91 -9.19 -16.98 -2.69
C VAL A 91 -9.15 -17.19 -1.18
N LYS A 92 -10.30 -17.04 -0.50
CA LYS A 92 -10.42 -17.35 0.93
C LYS A 92 -10.59 -18.86 1.09
N ASP A 93 -9.77 -19.45 1.95
CA ASP A 93 -9.93 -20.86 2.33
C ASP A 93 -11.28 -21.08 3.04
N THR A 94 -12.00 -22.13 2.65
CA THR A 94 -13.25 -22.52 3.30
C THR A 94 -12.97 -23.03 4.71
N GLY A 95 -13.54 -22.37 5.72
CA GLY A 95 -13.51 -22.81 7.13
C GLY A 95 -12.71 -21.93 8.09
N ILE A 96 -12.17 -20.80 7.61
CA ILE A 96 -11.45 -19.81 8.42
C ILE A 96 -12.37 -18.61 8.72
N SER A 97 -12.33 -18.06 9.95
CA SER A 97 -13.16 -16.91 10.34
C SER A 97 -12.71 -15.61 9.68
N GLU A 98 -13.62 -14.64 9.52
CA GLU A 98 -13.27 -13.35 8.91
C GLU A 98 -12.20 -12.58 9.69
N ASP A 99 -12.08 -12.80 11.00
CA ASP A 99 -11.08 -12.16 11.85
C ASP A 99 -9.64 -12.59 11.51
N GLU A 100 -9.45 -13.77 10.92
CA GLU A 100 -8.13 -14.22 10.44
C GLU A 100 -7.78 -13.63 9.05
N TRP A 101 -8.77 -13.06 8.36
CA TRP A 101 -8.58 -12.36 7.07
C TRP A 101 -8.55 -10.83 7.20
N ALA A 102 -8.82 -10.28 8.38
CA ALA A 102 -8.84 -8.84 8.69
C ALA A 102 -7.46 -8.32 9.13
#